data_AF-A0A6C1AZI7-F1
#
_entry.id   AF-A0A6C1AZI7-F1
#
_cell.length_a   1.000
_cell.length_b   1.000
_cell.length_c   1.000
_cell.angle_alpha   90.00
_cell.angle_beta   90.00
_cell.angle_gamma   90.00
#
_symmetry.space_group_name_H-M   'P 1'
#
loop_
_entity.id
_entity.type
_entity.pdbx_description
1 polymer ?
#
loop_
_entity_poly.entity_id
_entity_poly.type
_entity_poly.pdbx_seq_one_letter_code
_entity_poly.pdbx_strand_id
1 'polypeptide(L)'
;MKNLIFLTFLASPALVPAVATAAPAPGDLAFVAFNADEDGFAITSFVDLAAGEQLFVTDKEWNALPVQVGGDFTAGEGVLAWTLDTGLTAGSVVRFSAVNSSADVAVSTGSIARSGSFSLATKDESVILYRAGTSGPIPLAALGMGGGLSGQLLGAGLDAATTAFSSRVDFAEYVGPRSGLGALSDYGPLVFDAGQWLARSATDEAATVPDLTAFTAVAAPVPEPGSYAMFLGGLGLLTVMARRRRAV
;
A
#
# COMPACT_ATOMS: atom_id res chain seq x y z
N MET A 1 -48.81 44.73 -21.28
CA MET A 1 -48.06 43.58 -21.81
C MET A 1 -46.70 43.58 -21.11
N LYS A 2 -46.48 42.65 -20.17
CA LYS A 2 -45.29 42.61 -19.30
C LYS A 2 -44.31 41.58 -19.88
N ASN A 3 -43.14 42.04 -20.33
CA ASN A 3 -42.08 41.18 -20.85
C ASN A 3 -41.38 40.47 -19.69
N LEU A 4 -41.44 39.14 -19.68
CA LEU A 4 -40.76 38.29 -18.71
C LEU A 4 -39.45 37.80 -19.34
N ILE A 5 -38.31 38.27 -18.84
CA ILE A 5 -36.98 37.83 -19.27
C ILE A 5 -36.62 36.59 -18.45
N PHE A 6 -36.49 35.45 -19.12
CA PHE A 6 -35.98 34.20 -18.52
C PHE A 6 -34.44 34.24 -18.56
N LEU A 7 -33.81 34.29 -17.40
CA LEU A 7 -32.36 34.21 -17.26
C LEU A 7 -31.97 32.75 -16.99
N THR A 8 -31.54 32.03 -18.03
CA THR A 8 -30.98 30.68 -17.89
C THR A 8 -29.55 30.75 -17.35
N PHE A 9 -29.37 30.29 -16.10
CA PHE A 9 -28.05 30.03 -15.54
C PHE A 9 -27.48 28.75 -16.16
N LEU A 10 -26.49 28.88 -17.05
CA LEU A 10 -25.61 27.77 -17.39
C LEU A 10 -24.66 27.52 -16.22
N ALA A 11 -24.91 26.46 -15.46
CA ALA A 11 -23.92 25.94 -14.52
C ALA A 11 -22.81 25.23 -15.32
N SER A 12 -21.68 25.90 -15.52
CA SER A 12 -20.47 25.22 -16.00
C SER A 12 -20.02 24.20 -14.95
N PRO A 13 -19.88 22.91 -15.28
CA PRO A 13 -19.21 21.97 -14.38
C PRO A 13 -17.75 22.43 -14.24
N ALA A 14 -17.34 22.73 -13.01
CA ALA A 14 -15.94 22.98 -12.72
C ALA A 14 -15.15 21.70 -13.06
N LEU A 15 -14.24 21.80 -14.02
CA LEU A 15 -13.30 20.73 -14.33
C LEU A 15 -12.36 20.60 -13.13
N VAL A 16 -12.59 19.61 -12.27
CA VAL A 16 -11.66 19.27 -11.20
C VAL A 16 -10.47 18.58 -11.88
N PRO A 17 -9.26 19.15 -11.85
CA PRO A 17 -8.10 18.47 -12.43
C PRO A 17 -7.90 17.14 -11.69
N ALA A 18 -7.81 16.04 -12.45
CA ALA A 18 -7.38 14.77 -11.91
C ALA A 18 -5.93 14.94 -11.44
N VAL A 19 -5.69 14.92 -10.14
CA VAL A 19 -4.34 14.82 -9.59
C VAL A 19 -3.84 13.43 -9.97
N ALA A 20 -2.81 13.36 -10.82
CA ALA A 20 -2.13 12.10 -11.06
C ALA A 20 -1.54 11.62 -9.73
N THR A 21 -1.96 10.45 -9.26
CA THR A 21 -1.34 9.80 -8.09
C THR A 21 0.10 9.49 -8.46
N ALA A 22 1.05 9.90 -7.62
CA ALA A 22 2.46 9.55 -7.83
C ALA A 22 2.62 8.03 -7.78
N ALA A 23 3.46 7.48 -8.66
CA ALA A 23 3.74 6.04 -8.64
C ALA A 23 4.45 5.67 -7.32
N PRO A 24 4.11 4.52 -6.71
CA PRO A 24 4.60 4.17 -5.38
C PRO A 24 6.13 4.08 -5.33
N ALA A 25 6.70 4.38 -4.18
CA ALA A 25 8.13 4.34 -3.89
C ALA A 25 8.43 3.29 -2.80
N PRO A 26 9.72 2.94 -2.58
CA PRO A 26 10.10 2.09 -1.45
C PRO A 26 9.48 2.59 -0.14
N GLY A 27 8.83 1.67 0.59
CA GLY A 27 8.16 1.98 1.86
C GLY A 27 6.69 2.42 1.74
N ASP A 28 6.16 2.66 0.53
CA ASP A 28 4.73 2.97 0.32
C ASP A 28 3.85 1.71 0.38
N LEU A 29 4.45 0.54 0.23
CA LEU A 29 3.80 -0.76 0.39
C LEU A 29 4.67 -1.65 1.28
N ALA A 30 4.06 -2.64 1.93
CA ALA A 30 4.77 -3.60 2.77
C ALA A 30 4.07 -4.95 2.77
N PHE A 31 4.83 -6.02 2.92
CA PHE A 31 4.27 -7.32 3.28
C PHE A 31 3.76 -7.27 4.73
N VAL A 32 2.63 -7.92 5.00
CA VAL A 32 2.04 -8.01 6.35
C VAL A 32 1.67 -9.43 6.76
N ALA A 33 1.78 -10.39 5.83
CA ALA A 33 1.68 -11.80 6.13
C ALA A 33 2.41 -12.65 5.08
N PHE A 34 2.78 -13.87 5.48
CA PHE A 34 3.42 -14.91 4.69
C PHE A 34 2.99 -16.28 5.20
N ASN A 35 2.74 -17.21 4.28
CA ASN A 35 2.40 -18.60 4.54
C ASN A 35 3.01 -19.47 3.44
N ALA A 36 4.10 -20.18 3.75
CA ALA A 36 4.76 -21.08 2.83
C ALA A 36 3.91 -22.34 2.55
N ASP A 37 3.20 -22.85 3.56
CA ASP A 37 2.45 -24.10 3.43
C ASP A 37 1.18 -23.94 2.56
N GLU A 38 0.61 -22.72 2.52
CA GLU A 38 -0.49 -22.35 1.62
C GLU A 38 0.00 -21.77 0.28
N ASP A 39 1.29 -21.46 0.16
CA ASP A 39 1.83 -20.57 -0.88
C ASP A 39 1.01 -19.27 -0.97
N GLY A 40 1.12 -18.41 0.04
CA GLY A 40 0.48 -17.11 0.01
C GLY A 40 1.10 -16.04 0.90
N PHE A 41 0.76 -14.79 0.61
CA PHE A 41 1.16 -13.63 1.40
C PHE A 41 0.07 -12.55 1.41
N ALA A 42 0.26 -11.51 2.23
CA ALA A 42 -0.58 -10.31 2.20
C ALA A 42 0.28 -9.05 2.16
N ILE A 43 -0.22 -8.02 1.49
CA ILE A 43 0.44 -6.73 1.31
C ILE A 43 -0.50 -5.62 1.78
N THR A 44 0.04 -4.61 2.45
CA THR A 44 -0.65 -3.34 2.70
C THR A 44 -0.09 -2.23 1.82
N SER A 45 -0.92 -1.24 1.49
CA SER A 45 -0.45 0.03 0.92
C SER A 45 -0.65 1.15 1.94
N PHE A 46 0.31 2.06 2.06
CA PHE A 46 0.23 3.25 2.90
C PHE A 46 -0.12 4.52 2.10
N VAL A 47 -0.32 4.38 0.79
CA VAL A 47 -0.73 5.44 -0.14
C VAL A 47 -1.92 4.97 -0.96
N ASP A 48 -2.63 5.91 -1.60
CA ASP A 48 -3.67 5.55 -2.56
C ASP A 48 -3.03 5.08 -3.87
N LEU A 49 -3.55 3.99 -4.43
CA LEU A 49 -3.15 3.49 -5.75
C LEU A 49 -4.30 3.66 -6.74
N ALA A 50 -3.98 4.10 -7.95
CA ALA A 50 -4.97 4.30 -8.99
C ALA A 50 -5.47 2.97 -9.59
N ALA A 51 -6.69 2.99 -10.14
CA ALA A 51 -7.15 1.91 -11.01
C ALA A 51 -6.22 1.79 -12.22
N GLY A 52 -5.91 0.56 -12.62
CA GLY A 52 -4.97 0.23 -13.68
C GLY A 52 -3.50 0.24 -13.27
N GLU A 53 -3.16 0.60 -12.02
CA GLU A 53 -1.80 0.44 -11.50
C GLU A 53 -1.43 -1.06 -11.54
N GLN A 54 -0.24 -1.35 -12.10
CA GLN A 54 0.30 -2.69 -12.20
C GLN A 54 1.56 -2.80 -11.35
N LEU A 55 1.50 -3.70 -10.38
CA LEU A 55 2.59 -4.08 -9.50
C LEU A 55 2.97 -5.52 -9.76
N PHE A 56 4.15 -5.91 -9.29
CA PHE A 56 4.69 -7.24 -9.53
C PHE A 56 5.29 -7.80 -8.25
N VAL A 57 5.16 -9.11 -8.07
CA VAL A 57 5.81 -9.85 -6.99
C VAL A 57 6.66 -10.94 -7.60
N THR A 58 7.88 -11.11 -7.11
CA THR A 58 8.84 -12.10 -7.61
C THR A 58 9.55 -12.78 -6.44
N ASP A 59 9.86 -14.06 -6.61
CA ASP A 59 10.74 -14.86 -5.76
C ASP A 59 12.20 -14.81 -6.25
N LYS A 60 12.44 -14.22 -7.42
CA LYS A 60 13.78 -13.96 -7.97
C LYS A 60 14.68 -13.14 -7.06
N GLU A 61 15.93 -13.59 -7.00
CA GLU A 61 17.05 -12.85 -6.43
C GLU A 61 17.38 -11.57 -7.19
N TRP A 62 17.82 -10.55 -6.47
CA TRP A 62 18.33 -9.30 -7.04
C TRP A 62 19.83 -9.43 -7.37
N ASN A 63 20.27 -8.82 -8.48
CA ASN A 63 21.65 -8.96 -8.99
C ASN A 63 22.71 -8.11 -8.25
N ALA A 64 22.38 -7.55 -7.09
CA ALA A 64 23.22 -6.68 -6.28
C ALA A 64 23.68 -5.35 -6.93
N LEU A 65 23.11 -4.96 -8.07
CA LEU A 65 23.44 -3.68 -8.74
C LEU A 65 22.44 -2.57 -8.36
N PRO A 66 22.86 -1.30 -8.37
CA PRO A 66 21.95 -0.20 -8.09
C PRO A 66 20.77 -0.13 -9.07
N VAL A 67 19.59 0.11 -8.53
CA VAL A 67 18.38 0.47 -9.30
C VAL A 67 18.71 1.60 -10.30
N GLN A 68 18.16 1.50 -11.52
CA GLN A 68 18.41 2.43 -12.64
C GLN A 68 19.85 2.44 -13.21
N VAL A 69 20.78 1.65 -12.67
CA VAL A 69 22.17 1.54 -13.17
C VAL A 69 22.53 0.07 -13.44
N GLY A 70 21.57 -0.69 -13.98
CA GLY A 70 21.73 -2.12 -14.32
C GLY A 70 21.25 -3.10 -13.24
N GLY A 71 20.70 -2.60 -12.14
CA GLY A 71 19.92 -3.39 -11.18
C GLY A 71 18.76 -4.12 -11.86
N ASP A 72 18.72 -5.44 -11.72
CA ASP A 72 17.68 -6.30 -12.28
C ASP A 72 17.56 -7.62 -11.49
N PHE A 73 16.46 -8.33 -11.71
CA PHE A 73 16.25 -9.66 -11.17
C PHE A 73 17.01 -10.72 -11.96
N THR A 74 17.48 -11.74 -11.25
CA THR A 74 18.06 -12.94 -11.86
C THR A 74 17.01 -13.72 -12.67
N ALA A 75 17.46 -14.67 -13.50
CA ALA A 75 16.57 -15.56 -14.25
C ALA A 75 16.32 -16.87 -13.49
N GLY A 76 15.22 -17.57 -13.82
CA GLY A 76 14.98 -18.95 -13.35
C GLY A 76 13.68 -19.14 -12.57
N GLU A 77 13.15 -18.07 -11.97
CA GLU A 77 11.96 -18.13 -11.11
C GLU A 77 10.78 -17.31 -11.66
N GLY A 78 9.74 -17.15 -10.85
CA GLY A 78 8.44 -16.69 -11.27
C GLY A 78 8.21 -15.20 -11.05
N VAL A 79 7.14 -14.70 -11.67
CA VAL A 79 6.62 -13.35 -11.44
C VAL A 79 5.10 -13.41 -11.42
N LEU A 80 4.52 -12.77 -10.42
CA LEU A 80 3.10 -12.46 -10.32
C LEU A 80 2.88 -11.01 -10.77
N ALA A 81 2.13 -10.79 -11.84
CA ALA A 81 1.70 -9.47 -12.29
C ALA A 81 0.32 -9.16 -11.71
N TRP A 82 0.25 -8.21 -10.79
CA TRP A 82 -0.97 -7.78 -10.10
C TRP A 82 -1.46 -6.46 -10.68
N THR A 83 -2.69 -6.42 -11.16
CA THR A 83 -3.31 -5.21 -11.73
C THR A 83 -4.54 -4.82 -10.93
N LEU A 84 -4.63 -3.56 -10.53
CA LEU A 84 -5.79 -3.02 -9.84
C LEU A 84 -6.94 -2.73 -10.81
N ASP A 85 -8.06 -3.43 -10.70
CA ASP A 85 -9.25 -3.15 -11.52
C ASP A 85 -9.97 -1.86 -11.08
N THR A 86 -9.83 -1.52 -9.79
CA THR A 86 -10.31 -0.29 -9.16
C THR A 86 -9.19 0.29 -8.29
N GLY A 87 -9.24 1.60 -8.01
CA GLY A 87 -8.27 2.21 -7.10
C GLY A 87 -8.28 1.54 -5.72
N LEU A 88 -7.12 1.47 -5.09
CA LEU A 88 -6.93 0.94 -3.75
C LEU A 88 -6.67 2.09 -2.80
N THR A 89 -7.48 2.23 -1.76
CA THR A 89 -7.28 3.28 -0.75
C THR A 89 -6.12 2.93 0.17
N ALA A 90 -5.38 3.94 0.61
CA ALA A 90 -4.34 3.82 1.61
C ALA A 90 -4.86 3.10 2.87
N GLY A 91 -4.06 2.19 3.41
CA GLY A 91 -4.34 1.34 4.55
C GLY A 91 -5.01 0.01 4.20
N SER A 92 -5.42 -0.21 2.95
CA SER A 92 -6.02 -1.47 2.53
C SER A 92 -4.99 -2.61 2.56
N VAL A 93 -5.44 -3.80 2.97
CA VAL A 93 -4.66 -5.05 2.93
C VAL A 93 -5.20 -5.95 1.82
N VAL A 94 -4.30 -6.50 1.01
CA VAL A 94 -4.60 -7.36 -0.14
C VAL A 94 -3.96 -8.73 0.07
N ARG A 95 -4.74 -9.79 -0.09
CA ARG A 95 -4.35 -11.19 0.11
C ARG A 95 -4.06 -11.86 -1.24
N PHE A 96 -2.97 -12.64 -1.31
CA PHE A 96 -2.56 -13.45 -2.47
C PHE A 96 -2.40 -14.92 -2.09
N SER A 97 -3.27 -15.81 -2.56
CA SER A 97 -3.30 -17.23 -2.16
C SER A 97 -2.95 -18.17 -3.32
N ALA A 98 -2.46 -19.37 -2.99
CA ALA A 98 -2.11 -20.45 -3.92
C ALA A 98 -1.21 -19.97 -5.07
N VAL A 99 -0.22 -19.13 -4.77
CA VAL A 99 0.63 -18.45 -5.78
C VAL A 99 1.56 -19.41 -6.53
N ASN A 100 1.66 -20.66 -6.07
CA ASN A 100 2.34 -21.76 -6.76
C ASN A 100 1.51 -22.43 -7.87
N SER A 101 0.20 -22.21 -7.90
CA SER A 101 -0.72 -22.84 -8.84
C SER A 101 -1.23 -21.84 -9.87
N SER A 102 -0.98 -22.08 -11.16
CA SER A 102 -1.57 -21.26 -12.22
C SER A 102 -3.08 -21.37 -12.31
N ALA A 103 -3.66 -22.47 -11.79
CA ALA A 103 -5.10 -22.72 -11.83
C ALA A 103 -5.84 -22.08 -10.64
N ASP A 104 -5.16 -22.01 -9.48
CA ASP A 104 -5.80 -21.65 -8.21
C ASP A 104 -5.32 -20.29 -7.67
N VAL A 105 -4.27 -19.69 -8.26
CA VAL A 105 -3.76 -18.38 -7.84
C VAL A 105 -4.89 -17.36 -7.79
N ALA A 106 -5.00 -16.67 -6.66
CA ALA A 106 -6.05 -15.68 -6.43
C ALA A 106 -5.51 -14.45 -5.71
N VAL A 107 -6.18 -13.31 -5.93
CA VAL A 107 -5.94 -12.06 -5.22
C VAL A 107 -7.28 -11.48 -4.76
N SER A 108 -7.33 -10.93 -3.55
CA SER A 108 -8.59 -10.41 -2.98
C SER A 108 -9.10 -9.14 -3.67
N THR A 109 -8.21 -8.38 -4.31
CA THR A 109 -8.52 -7.12 -5.00
C THR A 109 -7.72 -7.04 -6.29
N GLY A 110 -8.39 -6.76 -7.41
CA GLY A 110 -7.77 -6.71 -8.73
C GLY A 110 -7.64 -8.07 -9.39
N SER A 111 -6.75 -8.15 -10.38
CA SER A 111 -6.46 -9.35 -11.17
C SER A 111 -4.99 -9.73 -11.07
N ILE A 112 -4.71 -11.03 -11.17
CA ILE A 112 -3.36 -11.59 -11.03
C ILE A 112 -3.03 -12.50 -12.21
N ALA A 113 -1.82 -12.38 -12.75
CA ALA A 113 -1.29 -13.26 -13.77
C ALA A 113 0.08 -13.79 -13.34
N ARG A 114 0.27 -15.11 -13.42
CA ARG A 114 1.54 -15.77 -13.08
C ARG A 114 2.34 -16.08 -14.34
N SER A 115 3.65 -15.89 -14.27
CA SER A 115 4.62 -16.33 -15.27
C SER A 115 5.78 -17.05 -14.58
N GLY A 116 6.35 -18.06 -15.24
CA GLY A 116 7.40 -18.89 -14.63
C GLY A 116 6.88 -19.75 -13.47
N SER A 117 7.83 -20.27 -12.67
CA SER A 117 7.53 -20.99 -11.44
C SER A 117 7.76 -20.07 -10.26
N PHE A 118 6.68 -19.62 -9.63
CA PHE A 118 6.70 -18.91 -8.34
C PHE A 118 6.29 -19.89 -7.24
N SER A 119 7.02 -20.04 -6.15
CA SER A 119 6.60 -20.84 -4.98
C SER A 119 7.33 -20.36 -3.73
N LEU A 120 6.68 -20.44 -2.57
CA LEU A 120 7.23 -19.94 -1.32
C LEU A 120 7.88 -21.06 -0.51
N ALA A 121 9.17 -20.93 -0.23
CA ALA A 121 9.88 -21.83 0.65
C ALA A 121 9.91 -21.34 2.11
N THR A 122 10.01 -22.30 3.03
CA THR A 122 10.06 -22.01 4.48
C THR A 122 11.42 -21.44 4.95
N LYS A 123 12.46 -21.47 4.11
CA LYS A 123 13.83 -21.04 4.43
C LYS A 123 14.58 -20.65 3.16
N ASP A 124 15.52 -19.72 3.30
CA ASP A 124 16.39 -19.21 2.24
C ASP A 124 15.55 -18.72 1.04
N GLU A 125 14.53 -17.94 1.38
CA GLU A 125 13.49 -17.45 0.47
C GLU A 125 13.43 -15.92 0.57
N SER A 126 13.22 -15.27 -0.56
CA SER A 126 13.07 -13.83 -0.66
C SER A 126 11.95 -13.48 -1.62
N VAL A 127 10.99 -12.69 -1.15
CA VAL A 127 9.87 -12.23 -1.97
C VAL A 127 9.95 -10.72 -2.08
N ILE A 128 9.98 -10.23 -3.32
CA ILE A 128 10.18 -8.81 -3.62
C ILE A 128 8.96 -8.29 -4.36
N LEU A 129 8.33 -7.26 -3.79
CA LEU A 129 7.32 -6.44 -4.45
C LEU A 129 8.02 -5.32 -5.22
N TYR A 130 7.64 -5.11 -6.46
CA TYR A 130 8.23 -4.09 -7.32
C TYR A 130 7.21 -3.52 -8.31
N ARG A 131 7.60 -2.44 -8.98
CA ARG A 131 6.91 -1.92 -10.18
C ARG A 131 7.85 -1.78 -11.35
N ALA A 132 7.30 -1.68 -12.55
CA ALA A 132 8.09 -1.32 -13.72
C ALA A 132 8.58 0.14 -13.60
N GLY A 133 9.88 0.35 -13.86
CA GLY A 133 10.48 1.65 -14.08
C GLY A 133 10.88 1.85 -15.55
N THR A 134 11.27 3.07 -15.90
CA THR A 134 11.71 3.40 -17.27
C THR A 134 13.01 2.71 -17.69
N SER A 135 13.82 2.29 -16.71
CA SER A 135 15.16 1.73 -16.92
C SER A 135 15.34 0.37 -16.23
N GLY A 136 14.24 -0.34 -15.98
CA GLY A 136 14.24 -1.61 -15.24
C GLY A 136 13.27 -1.62 -14.06
N PRO A 137 13.20 -2.72 -13.30
CA PRO A 137 12.34 -2.83 -12.12
C PRO A 137 12.75 -1.84 -11.01
N ILE A 138 11.74 -1.37 -10.26
CA ILE A 138 11.91 -0.56 -9.04
C ILE A 138 11.33 -1.37 -7.88
N PRO A 139 12.17 -2.00 -7.04
CA PRO A 139 11.74 -2.66 -5.82
C PRO A 139 11.03 -1.68 -4.88
N LEU A 140 9.99 -2.15 -4.19
CA LEU A 140 9.13 -1.35 -3.30
C LEU A 140 9.13 -1.88 -1.86
N ALA A 141 9.17 -3.21 -1.71
CA ALA A 141 9.31 -3.88 -0.42
C ALA A 141 9.88 -5.27 -0.61
N ALA A 142 10.50 -5.82 0.43
CA ALA A 142 10.93 -7.20 0.48
C ALA A 142 10.55 -7.88 1.79
N LEU A 143 10.32 -9.19 1.69
CA LEU A 143 10.21 -10.11 2.80
C LEU A 143 11.21 -11.23 2.57
N GLY A 144 11.92 -11.68 3.61
CA GLY A 144 12.75 -12.86 3.44
C GLY A 144 12.98 -13.65 4.72
N MET A 145 13.33 -14.92 4.49
CA MET A 145 13.52 -15.94 5.51
C MET A 145 14.91 -16.55 5.35
N GLY A 146 15.67 -16.61 6.44
CA GLY A 146 17.06 -17.04 6.43
C GLY A 146 18.05 -15.87 6.43
N GLY A 147 19.30 -16.17 6.79
CA GLY A 147 20.33 -15.15 7.06
C GLY A 147 20.90 -14.41 5.84
N GLY A 148 20.39 -14.66 4.62
CA GLY A 148 20.96 -14.19 3.36
C GLY A 148 20.38 -12.88 2.80
N LEU A 149 19.21 -12.45 3.28
CA LEU A 149 18.41 -11.40 2.62
C LEU A 149 19.15 -10.07 2.44
N SER A 150 19.87 -9.61 3.47
CA SER A 150 20.60 -8.34 3.37
C SER A 150 21.66 -8.32 2.27
N GLY A 151 22.26 -9.46 1.95
CA GLY A 151 23.21 -9.57 0.83
C GLY A 151 22.52 -9.60 -0.53
N GLN A 152 21.36 -10.27 -0.60
CA GLN A 152 20.54 -10.38 -1.81
C GLN A 152 20.01 -9.01 -2.23
N LEU A 153 19.58 -8.17 -1.28
CA LEU A 153 18.97 -6.87 -1.57
C LEU A 153 19.96 -5.71 -1.76
N LEU A 154 21.27 -5.98 -1.81
CA LEU A 154 22.27 -4.93 -2.00
C LEU A 154 21.97 -4.13 -3.29
N GLY A 155 21.93 -2.80 -3.20
CA GLY A 155 21.64 -1.95 -4.36
C GLY A 155 20.16 -1.91 -4.81
N ALA A 156 19.27 -2.68 -4.18
CA ALA A 156 17.83 -2.65 -4.46
C ALA A 156 17.13 -1.38 -3.90
N GLY A 157 17.80 -0.65 -2.99
CA GLY A 157 17.24 0.56 -2.36
C GLY A 157 16.16 0.26 -1.32
N LEU A 158 16.17 -0.95 -0.74
CA LEU A 158 15.13 -1.46 0.18
C LEU A 158 15.55 -1.44 1.66
N ASP A 159 16.63 -0.76 2.02
CA ASP A 159 17.21 -0.82 3.37
C ASP A 159 16.21 -0.50 4.50
N ALA A 160 15.21 0.33 4.23
CA ALA A 160 14.14 0.69 5.17
C ALA A 160 12.79 0.00 4.91
N ALA A 161 12.65 -0.79 3.83
CA ALA A 161 11.39 -1.38 3.37
C ALA A 161 11.47 -2.92 3.29
N THR A 162 12.21 -3.51 4.23
CA THR A 162 12.49 -4.95 4.26
C THR A 162 12.13 -5.53 5.62
N THR A 163 11.35 -6.61 5.62
CA THR A 163 11.16 -7.45 6.81
C THR A 163 11.99 -8.73 6.63
N ALA A 164 12.86 -9.04 7.59
CA ALA A 164 13.79 -10.17 7.49
C ALA A 164 13.69 -11.08 8.72
N PHE A 165 13.44 -12.37 8.50
CA PHE A 165 13.50 -13.41 9.53
C PHE A 165 14.82 -14.17 9.44
N SER A 166 15.52 -14.33 10.56
CA SER A 166 16.84 -14.99 10.59
C SER A 166 16.80 -16.51 10.52
N SER A 167 15.61 -17.11 10.54
CA SER A 167 15.41 -18.56 10.65
C SER A 167 14.29 -19.04 9.72
N ARG A 168 14.02 -20.36 9.75
CA ARG A 168 12.91 -20.97 9.01
C ARG A 168 11.57 -20.42 9.52
N VAL A 169 10.67 -20.07 8.62
CA VAL A 169 9.31 -19.60 8.92
C VAL A 169 8.35 -20.31 7.97
N ASP A 170 7.32 -20.94 8.53
CA ASP A 170 6.21 -21.53 7.77
C ASP A 170 5.09 -20.52 7.61
N PHE A 171 4.79 -19.79 8.68
CA PHE A 171 3.81 -18.73 8.71
C PHE A 171 4.35 -17.52 9.48
N ALA A 172 4.14 -16.33 8.97
CA ALA A 172 4.36 -15.10 9.71
C ALA A 172 3.29 -14.05 9.42
N GLU A 173 2.91 -13.30 10.43
CA GLU A 173 1.99 -12.16 10.30
C GLU A 173 2.41 -10.99 11.19
N TYR A 174 2.14 -9.78 10.71
CA TYR A 174 2.31 -8.58 11.51
C TYR A 174 1.24 -8.50 12.59
N VAL A 175 1.67 -8.41 13.86
CA VAL A 175 0.80 -8.35 15.05
C VAL A 175 0.85 -7.02 15.79
N GLY A 176 1.59 -6.04 15.26
CA GLY A 176 1.66 -4.70 15.82
C GLY A 176 0.38 -3.87 15.58
N PRO A 177 0.38 -2.60 16.03
CA PRO A 177 -0.78 -1.73 15.89
C PRO A 177 -1.10 -1.44 14.42
N ARG A 178 -2.39 -1.54 14.06
CA ARG A 178 -2.94 -1.13 12.76
C ARG A 178 -3.81 0.13 12.84
N SER A 179 -3.91 0.72 14.03
CA SER A 179 -4.64 1.96 14.29
C SER A 179 -3.93 2.77 15.37
N GLY A 180 -4.21 4.07 15.44
CA GLY A 180 -3.71 4.94 16.50
C GLY A 180 -2.46 5.77 16.17
N LEU A 181 -1.81 5.58 15.01
CA LEU A 181 -0.74 6.47 14.55
C LEU A 181 -1.25 7.66 13.74
N GLY A 182 -0.47 8.73 13.66
CA GLY A 182 -0.87 10.00 13.04
C GLY A 182 -0.97 9.95 11.52
N ALA A 183 -0.11 9.17 10.87
CA ALA A 183 -0.14 8.92 9.43
C ALA A 183 0.01 7.42 9.11
N LEU A 184 -0.47 6.99 7.94
CA LEU A 184 -0.31 5.60 7.50
C LEU A 184 1.17 5.22 7.27
N SER A 185 1.99 6.16 6.81
CA SER A 185 3.43 5.97 6.66
C SER A 185 4.15 5.66 7.98
N ASP A 186 3.57 6.06 9.12
CA ASP A 186 4.18 5.83 10.44
C ASP A 186 4.14 4.34 10.84
N TYR A 187 3.28 3.53 10.20
CA TYR A 187 3.27 2.08 10.41
C TYR A 187 4.42 1.37 9.70
N GLY A 188 4.98 1.94 8.62
CA GLY A 188 6.06 1.33 7.83
C GLY A 188 7.20 0.82 8.71
N PRO A 189 7.87 1.67 9.52
CA PRO A 189 8.95 1.24 10.40
C PRO A 189 8.58 0.11 11.37
N LEU A 190 7.30 0.02 11.79
CA LEU A 190 6.84 -1.06 12.65
C LEU A 190 6.63 -2.35 11.86
N VAL A 191 6.08 -2.28 10.65
CA VAL A 191 5.88 -3.45 9.78
C VAL A 191 7.22 -4.02 9.30
N PHE A 192 8.23 -3.16 9.07
CA PHE A 192 9.58 -3.60 8.68
C PHE A 192 10.42 -4.15 9.86
N ASP A 193 9.98 -3.93 11.10
CA ASP A 193 10.59 -4.55 12.28
C ASP A 193 10.03 -5.96 12.50
N ALA A 194 10.85 -6.99 12.23
CA ALA A 194 10.49 -8.39 12.48
C ALA A 194 10.14 -8.68 13.96
N GLY A 195 10.53 -7.82 14.90
CA GLY A 195 10.12 -7.89 16.30
C GLY A 195 8.62 -7.61 16.53
N GLN A 196 7.93 -7.01 15.56
CA GLN A 196 6.48 -6.77 15.58
C GLN A 196 5.66 -7.89 14.90
N TRP A 197 6.30 -9.01 14.56
CA TRP A 197 5.67 -10.12 13.86
C TRP A 197 5.56 -11.35 14.76
N LEU A 198 4.48 -12.09 14.57
CA LEU A 198 4.38 -13.48 15.01
C LEU A 198 4.91 -14.36 13.88
N ALA A 199 6.02 -15.05 14.10
CA ALA A 199 6.55 -16.05 13.17
C ALA A 199 6.47 -17.44 13.79
N ARG A 200 6.01 -18.43 13.02
CA ARG A 200 5.85 -19.82 13.44
C ARG A 200 6.64 -20.73 12.52
N SER A 201 7.27 -21.73 13.13
CA SER A 201 8.02 -22.76 12.43
C SER A 201 7.37 -24.13 12.70
N ALA A 202 6.12 -24.30 12.26
CA ALA A 202 5.33 -25.50 12.52
C ALA A 202 5.50 -26.54 11.40
N THR A 203 4.75 -27.65 11.51
CA THR A 203 4.74 -28.70 10.48
C THR A 203 3.68 -28.49 9.41
N ASP A 204 2.61 -27.73 9.72
CA ASP A 204 1.51 -27.43 8.81
C ASP A 204 0.76 -26.17 9.28
N GLU A 205 0.81 -25.12 8.47
CA GLU A 205 0.07 -23.86 8.62
C GLU A 205 -0.84 -23.59 7.40
N ALA A 206 -1.11 -24.58 6.55
CA ALA A 206 -1.85 -24.38 5.30
C ALA A 206 -3.28 -23.84 5.50
N ALA A 207 -3.89 -24.12 6.66
CA ALA A 207 -5.22 -23.63 7.02
C ALA A 207 -5.19 -22.30 7.83
N THR A 208 -4.01 -21.79 8.16
CA THR A 208 -3.86 -20.57 8.96
C THR A 208 -4.15 -19.35 8.10
N VAL A 209 -5.21 -18.62 8.44
CA VAL A 209 -5.64 -17.39 7.74
C VAL A 209 -4.97 -16.18 8.39
N PRO A 210 -4.25 -15.33 7.64
CA PRO A 210 -3.60 -14.15 8.18
C PRO A 210 -4.58 -13.04 8.57
N ASP A 211 -4.18 -12.15 9.48
CA ASP A 211 -4.91 -10.92 9.78
C ASP A 211 -4.92 -9.93 8.60
N LEU A 212 -6.10 -9.72 8.02
CA LEU A 212 -6.37 -8.80 6.91
C LEU A 212 -6.97 -7.46 7.35
N THR A 213 -6.92 -7.14 8.64
CA THR A 213 -7.42 -5.87 9.16
C THR A 213 -6.69 -4.69 8.51
N ALA A 214 -7.45 -3.74 7.99
CA ALA A 214 -6.91 -2.53 7.36
C ALA A 214 -6.20 -1.63 8.37
N PHE A 215 -5.18 -0.91 7.89
CA PHE A 215 -4.53 0.15 8.65
C PHE A 215 -5.35 1.43 8.61
N THR A 216 -5.37 2.15 9.73
CA THR A 216 -6.07 3.44 9.84
C THR A 216 -5.17 4.47 10.52
N ALA A 217 -5.09 5.66 9.94
CA ALA A 217 -4.50 6.80 10.63
C ALA A 217 -5.53 7.43 11.57
N VAL A 218 -5.07 8.02 12.67
CA VAL A 218 -5.89 8.92 13.47
C VAL A 218 -6.22 10.11 12.58
N ALA A 219 -7.51 10.30 12.28
CA ALA A 219 -7.96 11.52 11.63
C ALA A 219 -7.42 12.68 12.46
N ALA A 220 -6.62 13.56 11.84
CA ALA A 220 -6.17 14.78 12.50
C ALA A 220 -7.39 15.41 13.17
N PRO A 221 -7.33 15.74 14.48
CA PRO A 221 -8.48 16.26 15.18
C PRO A 221 -9.01 17.41 14.34
N VAL A 222 -10.25 17.26 13.87
CA VAL A 222 -10.95 18.33 13.16
C VAL A 222 -10.76 19.54 14.05
N PRO A 223 -10.17 20.65 13.57
CA PRO A 223 -10.12 21.86 14.36
C PRO A 223 -11.57 22.19 14.69
N GLU A 224 -12.00 21.85 15.90
CA GLU A 224 -13.19 22.43 16.45
C GLU A 224 -12.99 23.95 16.30
N PRO A 225 -14.02 24.73 15.97
CA PRO A 225 -13.92 26.18 15.98
C PRO A 225 -13.71 26.66 17.43
N GLY A 226 -12.54 26.37 17.99
CA GLY A 226 -12.09 26.69 19.35
C GLY A 226 -11.64 28.14 19.47
N SER A 227 -11.84 28.95 18.44
CA SER A 227 -11.78 30.39 18.58
C SER A 227 -13.19 30.93 18.49
N TYR A 228 -13.69 31.43 19.62
CA TYR A 228 -14.79 32.39 19.69
C TYR A 228 -14.69 33.47 18.58
N ALA A 229 -13.50 33.73 18.02
CA ALA A 229 -13.28 34.57 16.84
C ALA A 229 -14.10 34.19 15.58
N MET A 230 -14.35 32.91 15.27
CA MET A 230 -15.15 32.53 14.09
C MET A 230 -16.66 32.69 14.36
N PHE A 231 -17.10 32.33 15.56
CA PHE A 231 -18.49 32.58 16.01
C PHE A 231 -18.77 34.08 16.14
N LEU A 232 -17.88 34.84 16.77
CA LEU A 232 -17.94 36.30 16.89
C LEU A 232 -17.75 37.00 15.55
N GLY A 233 -16.92 36.45 14.65
CA GLY A 233 -16.78 36.93 13.29
C GLY A 233 -18.08 36.75 12.51
N GLY A 234 -18.72 35.58 12.63
CA GLY A 234 -20.04 35.30 12.08
C GLY A 234 -21.14 36.20 12.67
N LEU A 235 -21.19 36.35 14.00
CA LEU A 235 -22.13 37.24 14.69
C LEU A 235 -21.89 38.71 14.31
N GLY A 236 -20.64 39.13 14.23
CA GLY A 236 -20.23 40.47 13.83
C GLY A 236 -20.73 40.82 12.43
N LEU A 237 -20.56 39.90 11.48
CA LEU A 237 -21.10 40.03 10.12
C LEU A 237 -22.62 40.17 10.11
N LEU A 238 -23.34 39.38 10.91
CA LEU A 238 -24.80 39.47 11.05
C LEU A 238 -25.23 40.81 11.65
N THR A 239 -24.51 41.35 12.65
CA THR A 239 -24.82 42.66 13.22
C THR A 239 -24.60 43.81 12.24
N VAL A 240 -23.55 43.75 11.41
CA VAL A 240 -23.29 44.74 10.35
C VAL A 240 -24.38 44.68 9.26
N MET A 241 -24.79 43.47 8.86
CA MET A 241 -25.89 43.28 7.91
C MET A 241 -27.24 43.77 8.47
N ALA A 242 -27.53 43.51 9.74
CA ALA A 242 -28.75 43.98 10.41
C ALA A 242 -28.78 45.51 10.56
N ARG A 243 -27.64 46.16 10.84
CA ARG A 243 -27.54 47.63 10.89
C ARG A 243 -27.76 48.27 9.52
N ARG A 244 -27.22 47.69 8.44
CA ARG A 244 -27.42 48.21 7.08
C ARG A 244 -28.88 48.17 6.62
N ARG A 245 -29.69 47.23 7.11
CA ARG A 245 -31.12 47.15 6.76
C ARG A 245 -32.01 48.18 7.46
N ARG A 246 -31.52 48.88 8.48
CA ARG A 246 -32.27 49.94 9.19
C ARG A 246 -31.96 51.36 8.72
N ALA A 247 -31.00 51.53 7.81
CA ALA A 247 -30.58 52.83 7.29
C ALA A 247 -31.18 53.16 5.90
N VAL A 248 -32.22 52.44 5.49
CA VAL A 248 -33.03 52.70 4.29
C VAL A 248 -34.47 52.90 4.71
#